data_AF-A0A2T9XWN5-F1
#
_entry.id   AF-A0A2T9XWN5-F1
#
_cell.length_a   1.000
_cell.length_b   1.000
_cell.length_c   1.000
_cell.angle_alpha   90.00
_cell.angle_beta   90.00
_cell.angle_gamma   90.00
#
_symmetry.space_group_name_H-M   'P 1'
#
loop_
_entity.id
_entity.type
_entity.pdbx_description
1 polymer ?
#
loop_
_entity_poly.entity_id
_entity_poly.type
_entity_poly.pdbx_seq_one_letter_code
_entity_poly.pdbx_strand_id
1 'polypeptide(L)'
;MVGAVCAECGERFESRRRDAAFCSRACQARAWRRRRTVRRCAACRRRLPTQMRASARYCSDMCRQRAARARAAQARAESLGDAA
;
A
#
# COMPACT_ATOMS: atom_id res chain seq x y z
N MET A 1 18.30 22.75 -22.63
CA MET A 1 18.33 21.65 -21.64
C MET A 1 18.33 22.29 -20.26
N VAL A 2 17.67 21.68 -19.28
CA VAL A 2 17.61 22.21 -17.91
C VAL A 2 18.29 21.20 -16.99
N GLY A 3 19.25 21.68 -16.19
CA GLY A 3 19.86 20.88 -15.13
C GLY A 3 18.89 20.72 -13.97
N ALA A 4 18.65 19.48 -13.55
CA ALA A 4 17.79 19.12 -12.43
C ALA A 4 18.52 18.16 -11.47
N VAL A 5 18.04 18.05 -10.24
CA VAL A 5 18.56 17.12 -9.23
C VAL A 5 17.60 15.94 -9.09
N CYS A 6 18.13 14.73 -9.16
CA CYS A 6 17.31 13.52 -9.03
C CYS A 6 16.79 13.36 -7.60
N ALA A 7 15.48 13.26 -7.42
CA ALA A 7 14.84 13.08 -6.12
C ALA A 7 15.13 11.71 -5.45
N GLU A 8 15.74 10.76 -6.16
CA GLU A 8 16.04 9.42 -5.62
C GLU A 8 17.52 9.19 -5.32
N CYS A 9 18.43 9.67 -6.18
CA CYS A 9 19.86 9.44 -6.01
C CYS A 9 20.65 10.72 -5.71
N GLY A 10 20.04 11.91 -5.81
CA GLY A 10 20.71 13.19 -5.57
C GLY A 10 21.62 13.66 -6.71
N GLU A 11 21.80 12.87 -7.76
CA GLU A 11 22.68 13.21 -8.88
C GLU A 11 22.10 14.37 -9.72
N ARG A 12 22.97 15.25 -10.20
CA ARG A 12 22.60 16.27 -11.19
C ARG A 12 22.46 15.61 -12.56
N PHE A 13 21.39 15.95 -13.28
CA PHE A 13 21.15 15.40 -14.62
C PHE A 13 20.54 16.46 -15.54
N GLU A 14 20.76 16.29 -16.83
CA GLU A 14 20.14 17.15 -17.85
C GLU A 14 18.83 16.56 -18.34
N SER A 15 17.81 17.42 -18.42
CA SER A 15 16.49 17.05 -18.90
C SER A 15 16.01 18.02 -19.97
N ARG A 16 15.21 17.50 -20.90
CA ARG A 16 14.41 18.32 -21.83
C ARG A 16 13.19 18.95 -21.17
N ARG A 17 12.74 18.35 -20.06
CA ARG A 17 11.55 18.73 -19.28
C ARG A 17 11.95 19.43 -17.98
N ARG A 18 11.34 20.57 -17.68
CA ARG A 18 11.59 21.36 -16.46
C ARG A 18 11.09 20.67 -15.18
N ASP A 19 10.07 19.82 -15.31
CA ASP A 19 9.40 19.07 -14.25
C ASP A 19 9.99 17.66 -14.04
N ALA A 20 11.12 17.33 -14.69
CA ALA A 20 11.75 16.04 -14.50
C ALA A 20 12.32 15.89 -13.08
N ALA A 21 11.75 14.96 -12.32
CA ALA A 21 12.18 14.68 -10.94
C ALA A 21 13.23 13.56 -10.82
N PHE A 22 13.47 12.79 -11.88
CA PHE A 22 14.34 11.60 -11.84
C PHE A 22 15.28 11.55 -13.05
N CYS A 23 16.54 11.18 -12.81
CA CYS A 23 17.55 11.06 -13.87
C CYS A 23 17.33 9.89 -14.83
N SER A 24 16.57 8.87 -14.40
CA SER A 24 16.35 7.65 -15.18
C SER A 24 15.06 6.94 -14.79
N ARG A 25 14.57 6.04 -15.67
CA ARG A 25 13.46 5.12 -15.36
C ARG A 25 13.77 4.23 -14.15
N ALA A 26 15.04 3.91 -13.91
CA ALA A 26 15.46 3.14 -12.75
C ALA A 26 15.23 3.89 -11.44
N CYS A 27 15.61 5.18 -11.39
CA CYS A 27 15.31 6.04 -10.25
C CYS A 27 13.80 6.22 -10.07
N GLN A 28 13.06 6.54 -11.14
CA GLN A 28 11.60 6.63 -11.08
C GLN A 28 10.95 5.35 -10.52
N ALA A 29 11.39 4.17 -10.94
CA ALA A 29 10.89 2.89 -10.43
C ALA A 29 11.27 2.63 -8.97
N ARG A 30 12.43 3.11 -8.50
CA ARG A 30 12.81 3.07 -7.07
C ARG A 30 11.91 3.98 -6.25
N ALA A 31 11.64 5.19 -6.74
CA ALA A 31 10.73 6.15 -6.11
C ALA A 31 9.34 5.59 -5.92
N TRP A 32 8.79 5.02 -7.01
CA TRP A 32 7.47 4.41 -6.97
C TRP A 32 7.41 3.22 -6.01
N ARG A 33 8.45 2.39 -5.96
CA ARG A 33 8.51 1.28 -4.99
C ARG A 33 8.60 1.76 -3.54
N ARG A 34 9.34 2.84 -3.26
CA ARG A 34 9.43 3.45 -1.92
C ARG A 34 8.11 4.08 -1.48
N ARG A 35 7.43 4.80 -2.38
CA ARG A 35 6.13 5.45 -2.12
C ARG A 35 4.98 4.46 -2.00
N ARG A 36 5.12 3.26 -2.55
CA ARG A 36 4.07 2.24 -2.51
C ARG A 36 3.90 1.73 -1.07
N THR A 37 2.84 2.18 -0.42
CA THR A 37 2.52 1.78 0.96
C THR A 37 2.44 0.26 1.08
N VAL A 38 3.14 -0.26 2.10
CA VAL A 38 3.06 -1.68 2.45
C VAL A 38 1.66 -1.95 2.97
N ARG A 39 0.84 -2.59 2.15
CA ARG A 39 -0.51 -3.00 2.54
C ARG A 39 -0.41 -4.12 3.58
N ARG A 40 -1.27 -4.06 4.60
CA ARG A 40 -1.29 -5.01 5.71
C ARG A 40 -2.63 -5.74 5.76
N CYS A 41 -2.59 -7.00 6.17
CA CYS A 41 -3.78 -7.79 6.42
C CYS A 41 -4.61 -7.15 7.54
N ALA A 42 -5.90 -6.91 7.30
CA ALA A 42 -6.80 -6.33 8.29
C ALA A 42 -7.02 -7.24 9.51
N ALA A 43 -6.79 -8.56 9.39
CA ALA A 43 -6.99 -9.52 10.48
C ALA A 43 -5.72 -9.77 11.32
N CYS A 44 -4.54 -9.83 10.70
CA CYS A 44 -3.30 -10.24 11.39
C CYS A 44 -2.13 -9.24 11.25
N ARG A 45 -2.34 -8.13 10.54
CA ARG A 45 -1.35 -7.05 10.30
C ARG A 45 -0.06 -7.46 9.56
N ARG A 46 0.04 -8.71 9.09
CA ARG A 46 1.13 -9.18 8.23
C ARG A 46 1.12 -8.43 6.90
N ARG A 47 2.31 -8.23 6.32
CA ARG A 47 2.46 -7.62 4.99
C ARG A 47 1.71 -8.46 3.95
N LEU A 48 0.93 -7.80 3.10
CA LEU A 48 0.27 -8.44 1.98
C LEU A 48 1.29 -8.71 0.86
N PRO A 49 1.29 -9.93 0.27
CA PRO A 49 2.09 -10.24 -0.89
C PRO A 49 1.91 -9.22 -2.03
N THR A 50 2.98 -8.90 -2.74
CA THR A 50 2.98 -7.98 -3.88
C THR A 50 2.16 -8.51 -5.06
N GLN A 51 2.05 -9.84 -5.18
CA GLN A 51 1.30 -10.56 -6.22
C GLN A 51 -0.22 -10.44 -6.04
N MET A 52 -0.70 -10.05 -4.85
CA MET A 52 -2.14 -9.90 -4.61
C MET A 52 -2.68 -8.60 -5.19
N ARG A 53 -3.91 -8.67 -5.73
CA ARG A 53 -4.68 -7.52 -6.21
C ARG A 53 -4.63 -6.34 -5.25
N ALA A 54 -4.59 -5.10 -5.76
CA ALA A 54 -4.47 -3.88 -4.97
C ALA A 54 -5.56 -3.72 -3.89
N SER A 55 -6.76 -4.26 -4.15
CA SER A 55 -7.92 -4.23 -3.24
C SER A 55 -7.96 -5.37 -2.20
N ALA A 56 -6.97 -6.26 -2.16
CA ALA A 56 -6.96 -7.35 -1.19
C ALA A 56 -6.80 -6.83 0.25
N ARG A 57 -7.70 -7.25 1.15
CA ARG A 57 -7.69 -6.85 2.58
C ARG A 57 -7.11 -7.90 3.53
N TYR A 58 -7.02 -9.16 3.11
CA TYR A 58 -6.58 -10.28 3.94
C TYR A 58 -5.47 -11.07 3.25
N CYS A 59 -4.50 -11.58 4.01
CA CYS A 59 -3.36 -12.32 3.44
C CYS A 59 -3.68 -13.77 3.09
N SER A 60 -4.79 -14.31 3.58
CA SER A 60 -5.18 -15.70 3.35
C SER A 60 -6.68 -15.89 3.55
N ASP A 61 -7.17 -17.05 3.08
CA ASP A 61 -8.54 -17.51 3.30
C ASP A 61 -8.91 -17.55 4.79
N MET A 62 -8.02 -18.12 5.60
CA MET A 62 -8.18 -18.21 7.05
C MET A 62 -8.35 -16.82 7.71
N CYS A 63 -7.57 -15.81 7.29
CA CYS A 63 -7.73 -14.45 7.78
C CYS A 63 -9.07 -13.82 7.36
N ARG A 64 -9.53 -14.13 6.14
CA ARG A 64 -10.85 -13.69 5.65
C ARG A 64 -11.98 -14.30 6.49
N GLN A 65 -11.93 -15.62 6.75
CA GLN A 65 -12.92 -16.32 7.57
C GLN A 65 -12.95 -15.81 9.01
N ARG A 66 -11.78 -15.65 9.64
CA ARG A 66 -11.68 -15.08 11.00
C ARG A 66 -12.34 -13.71 11.09
N ALA A 67 -12.06 -12.82 10.12
CA ALA A 67 -12.65 -11.50 10.08
C ALA A 67 -14.16 -11.52 9.80
N ALA A 68 -14.67 -12.52 9.07
CA ALA A 68 -16.11 -12.70 8.87
C ALA A 68 -16.78 -13.14 10.18
N ARG A 69 -16.21 -14.11 10.89
CA ARG A 69 -16.72 -14.59 12.19
C ARG A 69 -16.71 -13.47 13.24
N ALA A 70 -15.62 -12.70 13.32
CA ALA A 70 -15.52 -11.56 14.24
C ALA A 70 -16.62 -10.53 13.99
N ARG A 71 -16.88 -10.17 12.73
CA ARG A 71 -17.96 -9.24 12.36
C ARG A 71 -19.35 -9.80 12.70
N ALA A 72 -19.56 -11.10 12.45
CA ALA A 72 -20.82 -11.76 12.80
C ALA A 72 -21.03 -11.91 14.32
N ALA A 73 -19.95 -11.96 15.11
CA ALA A 73 -20.02 -11.93 16.57
C ALA A 73 -20.31 -10.50 17.08
N GLN A 74 -19.66 -9.49 16.49
CA GLN A 74 -19.91 -8.07 16.78
C GLN A 74 -21.37 -7.69 16.49
N ALA A 75 -21.88 -7.99 15.29
CA ALA A 75 -23.25 -7.69 14.91
C ALA A 75 -24.30 -8.33 15.86
N ARG A 76 -23.99 -9.52 16.38
CA ARG A 76 -24.84 -10.17 17.39
C ARG A 76 -24.76 -9.43 18.73
N ALA A 77 -23.55 -9.11 19.19
CA ALA A 77 -23.36 -8.37 20.44
C ALA A 77 -24.03 -6.98 20.39
N GLU A 78 -23.95 -6.28 19.26
CA GLU A 78 -24.64 -5.00 19.02
C GLU A 78 -26.15 -5.19 19.13
N SER A 79 -26.74 -6.15 18.41
CA SER A 79 -28.19 -6.43 18.50
C SER A 79 -28.69 -6.86 19.89
N LEU A 80 -27.81 -7.42 20.73
CA LEU A 80 -28.10 -7.75 22.13
C LEU A 80 -27.98 -6.53 23.06
N GLY A 81 -27.13 -5.56 22.72
CA GLY A 81 -26.93 -4.32 23.47
C GLY A 81 -27.97 -3.24 23.16
N ASP A 82 -28.47 -3.17 21.92
CA ASP A 82 -29.56 -2.26 21.53
C ASP A 82 -30.94 -2.66 22.11
N ALA A 83 -31.02 -3.83 22.77
CA ALA A 83 -32.23 -4.36 23.42
C ALA A 83 -32.23 -4.20 24.95
N ALA A 84 -31.24 -3.52 25.53
CA ALA A 84 -31.08 -3.25 26.97
C ALA A 84 -31.18 -1.74 27.26
#